data_AF-A0A1I5PYA4-F1
#
_entry.id   AF-A0A1I5PYA4-F1
#
_cell.length_a   1.000
_cell.length_b   1.000
_cell.length_c   1.000
_cell.angle_alpha   90.00
_cell.angle_beta   90.00
_cell.angle_gamma   90.00
#
_symmetry.space_group_name_H-M   'P 1'
#
loop_
_entity.id
_entity.type
_entity.pdbx_description
1 polymer ?
#
loop_
_entity_poly.entity_id
_entity_poly.type
_entity_poly.pdbx_seq_one_letter_code
_entity_poly.pdbx_strand_id
1 'polypeptide(L)'
;MTSPGTVVDGVLVDGIDVDLLAAAVAACPAVARLTAGPAGAGVYLPGRRVAGLAVRPQPGGGPARVAVHVVARAGVPVQEVAGQVRTAVAPVAPGSPVDVAVEDVEDVEDVQA
;
A
#
# COMPACT_ATOMS: atom_id res chain seq x y z
N MET A 1 -22.84 -17.06 -21.90
CA MET A 1 -21.36 -16.99 -21.99
C MET A 1 -20.94 -15.73 -21.26
N THR A 2 -20.46 -15.91 -20.04
CA THR A 2 -20.36 -14.86 -19.02
C THR A 2 -19.09 -14.03 -19.19
N SER A 3 -19.31 -12.71 -19.26
CA SER A 3 -18.50 -11.51 -18.98
C SER A 3 -17.01 -11.44 -19.33
N PRO A 4 -16.54 -10.30 -19.89
CA PRO A 4 -15.12 -9.99 -20.01
C PRO A 4 -14.54 -9.68 -18.63
N GLY A 5 -13.45 -10.36 -18.26
CA GLY A 5 -12.67 -10.03 -17.07
C GLY A 5 -11.99 -8.68 -17.25
N THR A 6 -12.10 -7.80 -16.26
CA THR A 6 -11.35 -6.54 -16.20
C THR A 6 -9.86 -6.86 -16.23
N VAL A 7 -9.19 -6.53 -17.33
CA VAL A 7 -7.73 -6.47 -17.36
C VAL A 7 -7.35 -5.19 -16.61
N VAL A 8 -6.82 -5.33 -15.40
CA VAL A 8 -6.13 -4.25 -14.72
C VAL A 8 -4.69 -4.27 -15.24
N ASP A 9 -4.33 -3.30 -16.08
CA ASP A 9 -2.94 -3.11 -16.56
C ASP A 9 -2.06 -2.57 -15.43
N GLY A 10 -1.92 -3.37 -14.36
CA GLY A 10 -1.08 -3.03 -13.23
C GLY A 10 0.39 -3.28 -13.53
N VAL A 11 1.26 -2.43 -12.99
CA VAL A 11 2.70 -2.56 -13.20
C VAL A 11 3.30 -3.53 -12.19
N LEU A 12 3.99 -4.57 -12.69
CA LEU A 12 4.66 -5.56 -11.86
C LEU A 12 6.06 -5.09 -11.47
N VAL A 13 6.35 -5.11 -10.17
CA VAL A 13 7.69 -4.94 -9.60
C VAL A 13 7.97 -6.13 -8.70
N ASP A 14 9.00 -6.91 -9.04
CA ASP A 14 9.35 -8.15 -8.33
C ASP A 14 8.17 -9.14 -8.21
N GLY A 15 7.34 -9.20 -9.26
CA GLY A 15 6.12 -10.03 -9.31
C GLY A 15 4.90 -9.45 -8.61
N ILE A 16 4.99 -8.23 -8.03
CA ILE A 16 3.90 -7.57 -7.31
C ILE A 16 3.30 -6.46 -8.17
N ASP A 17 1.99 -6.49 -8.37
CA ASP A 17 1.23 -5.41 -8.99
C ASP A 17 1.12 -4.22 -8.03
N VAL A 18 1.90 -3.17 -8.29
CA VAL A 18 2.00 -2.03 -7.36
C VAL A 18 0.78 -1.10 -7.41
N ASP A 19 0.02 -1.11 -8.50
CA ASP A 19 -1.20 -0.32 -8.61
C ASP A 19 -2.34 -1.00 -7.87
N LEU A 20 -2.47 -2.32 -8.04
CA LEU A 20 -3.42 -3.11 -7.27
C LEU A 20 -3.10 -3.08 -5.78
N LEU A 21 -1.82 -3.15 -5.42
CA LEU A 21 -1.36 -3.03 -4.04
C LEU A 21 -1.74 -1.67 -3.44
N ALA A 22 -1.52 -0.58 -4.17
CA ALA A 22 -1.89 0.77 -3.73
C ALA A 22 -3.41 0.90 -3.55
N ALA A 23 -4.19 0.38 -4.51
CA ALA A 23 -5.64 0.39 -4.43
C ALA A 23 -6.16 -0.42 -3.23
N ALA A 24 -5.58 -1.59 -2.95
CA ALA A 24 -5.94 -2.42 -1.80
C ALA A 24 -5.70 -1.69 -0.47
N VAL A 25 -4.57 -0.99 -0.33
CA VAL A 25 -4.26 -0.19 0.87
C VAL A 25 -5.20 1.00 1.01
N ALA A 26 -5.47 1.73 -0.08
CA ALA A 26 -6.36 2.88 -0.06
C ALA A 26 -7.82 2.51 0.27
N ALA A 27 -8.22 1.26 0.00
CA ALA A 27 -9.55 0.75 0.34
C ALA A 27 -9.71 0.39 1.83
N CYS A 28 -8.63 0.38 2.62
CA CYS A 28 -8.72 0.09 4.05
C CYS A 28 -9.49 1.20 4.80
N PRO A 29 -10.54 0.86 5.58
CA PRO A 29 -11.31 1.84 6.35
C PRO A 29 -10.49 2.66 7.35
N ALA A 30 -9.39 2.12 7.85
CA ALA A 30 -8.51 2.84 8.77
C ALA A 30 -7.47 3.75 8.07
N VAL A 31 -7.34 3.67 6.74
CA VAL A 31 -6.35 4.44 5.96
C VAL A 31 -7.02 5.64 5.31
N ALA A 32 -6.54 6.84 5.62
CA ALA A 32 -6.99 8.06 4.99
C ALA A 32 -6.40 8.20 3.57
N ARG A 33 -5.08 7.99 3.44
CA ARG A 33 -4.35 7.96 2.17
C ARG A 33 -2.98 7.31 2.31
N LEU A 34 -2.38 6.94 1.18
CA LEU A 34 -0.95 6.65 1.07
C LEU A 34 -0.14 7.95 1.15
N THR A 35 1.06 7.87 1.72
CA THR A 35 1.97 9.03 1.82
C THR A 35 3.39 8.61 1.56
N ALA A 36 4.17 9.45 0.88
CA ALA A 36 5.61 9.22 0.74
C ALA A 36 6.35 9.32 2.08
N GLY A 37 5.74 9.95 3.10
CA GLY A 37 6.40 10.23 4.36
C GLY A 37 7.66 11.11 4.19
N PRO A 38 8.39 11.35 5.29
CA PRO A 38 9.59 12.20 5.27
C PRO A 38 10.75 11.58 4.48
N ALA A 39 10.83 10.25 4.41
CA ALA A 39 11.87 9.54 3.68
C ALA A 39 11.60 9.41 2.17
N GLY A 40 10.45 9.89 1.69
CA GLY A 40 10.13 9.89 0.26
C GLY A 40 9.85 8.50 -0.32
N ALA A 41 9.18 7.61 0.42
CA ALA A 41 8.77 6.29 -0.03
C ALA A 41 7.95 6.32 -1.32
N GLY A 42 8.31 5.48 -2.27
CA GLY A 42 7.59 5.35 -3.53
C GLY A 42 8.19 4.31 -4.46
N VAL A 43 7.34 3.72 -5.28
CA VAL A 43 7.74 2.94 -6.45
C VAL A 43 7.83 3.89 -7.63
N TYR A 44 9.03 4.03 -8.19
CA TYR A 44 9.29 4.90 -9.33
C TYR A 44 9.19 4.10 -10.61
N LEU A 45 8.29 4.51 -11.51
CA LEU A 45 8.00 3.87 -12.78
C LEU A 45 8.33 4.85 -13.92
N PRO A 46 8.47 4.39 -15.17
CA PRO A 46 8.64 5.29 -16.31
C PRO A 46 7.47 6.29 -16.39
N GLY A 47 7.77 7.58 -16.24
CA GLY A 47 6.80 8.68 -16.36
C GLY A 47 5.83 8.86 -15.19
N ARG A 48 5.88 8.02 -14.14
CA ARG A 48 5.00 8.16 -12.97
C ARG A 48 5.60 7.56 -11.70
N ARG A 49 4.97 7.83 -10.57
CA ARG A 49 5.36 7.29 -9.26
C ARG A 49 4.13 6.86 -8.49
N VAL A 50 4.23 5.72 -7.81
CA VAL A 50 3.25 5.30 -6.80
C VAL A 50 3.83 5.64 -5.43
N ALA A 51 3.27 6.67 -4.78
CA ALA A 51 3.76 7.14 -3.48
C ALA A 51 3.34 6.20 -2.35
N GLY A 52 4.15 6.15 -1.29
CA GLY A 52 3.84 5.40 -0.06
C GLY A 52 4.00 3.89 -0.15
N LEU A 53 4.55 3.38 -1.25
CA LEU A 53 4.94 1.98 -1.37
C LEU A 53 6.43 1.87 -1.67
N ALA A 54 7.08 0.81 -1.18
CA ALA A 54 8.38 0.40 -1.67
C ALA A 54 8.45 -1.12 -1.74
N VAL A 55 8.91 -1.65 -2.87
CA VAL A 55 9.16 -3.08 -3.09
C VAL A 55 10.67 -3.28 -3.12
N ARG A 56 11.18 -4.13 -2.23
CA ARG A 56 12.62 -4.39 -2.09
C ARG A 56 12.89 -5.88 -2.28
N PRO A 57 13.70 -6.28 -3.27
CA PRO A 57 14.06 -7.68 -3.43
C PRO A 57 14.85 -8.17 -2.20
N GLN A 58 14.60 -9.40 -1.78
CA GLN A 58 15.33 -10.01 -0.68
C GLN A 58 16.55 -10.79 -1.16
N PRO A 59 17.70 -10.66 -0.47
CA PRO A 59 18.83 -11.56 -0.68
C PRO A 59 18.39 -13.02 -0.44
N GLY A 60 18.78 -13.93 -1.34
CA GLY A 60 18.44 -15.35 -1.21
C GLY A 60 17.19 -15.81 -1.98
N GLY A 61 16.56 -14.94 -2.77
CA GLY A 61 15.49 -15.34 -3.70
C GLY A 61 14.13 -15.60 -3.05
N GLY A 62 13.95 -15.15 -1.80
CA GLY A 62 12.65 -15.11 -1.15
C GLY A 62 11.74 -14.01 -1.71
N PRO A 63 10.46 -13.97 -1.30
CA PRO A 63 9.52 -12.95 -1.75
C PRO A 63 10.00 -11.54 -1.38
N ALA A 64 9.64 -10.56 -2.21
CA ALA A 64 10.02 -9.16 -1.99
C ALA A 64 9.52 -8.64 -0.64
N ARG A 65 10.28 -7.76 0.01
CA ARG A 65 9.79 -7.00 1.17
C ARG A 65 8.99 -5.81 0.68
N VAL A 66 7.79 -5.64 1.22
CA VAL A 66 6.90 -4.52 0.91
C VAL A 66 6.86 -3.57 2.10
N ALA A 67 7.21 -2.31 1.89
CA ALA A 67 6.98 -1.24 2.85
C ALA A 67 5.76 -0.42 2.40
N VAL A 68 4.85 -0.16 3.33
CA VAL A 68 3.61 0.58 3.12
C VAL A 68 3.58 1.76 4.09
N HIS A 69 3.48 2.97 3.56
CA HIS A 69 3.47 4.22 4.31
C HIS A 69 2.12 4.91 4.12
N VAL A 70 1.41 5.11 5.23
CA VAL A 70 0.03 5.60 5.24
C VAL A 70 -0.15 6.73 6.22
N VAL A 71 -1.19 7.51 5.97
CA VAL A 71 -1.84 8.37 6.95
C VAL A 71 -3.07 7.62 7.46
N ALA A 72 -3.17 7.46 8.78
CA ALA A 72 -4.31 6.78 9.40
C ALA A 72 -5.47 7.77 9.62
N ARG A 73 -6.69 7.25 9.69
CA ARG A 73 -7.83 8.02 10.22
C ARG A 73 -7.75 8.09 11.75
N ALA A 74 -8.08 9.26 12.30
CA ALA A 74 -8.12 9.47 13.75
C ALA A 74 -9.03 8.46 14.46
N GLY A 75 -8.68 8.14 15.72
CA GLY A 75 -9.45 7.21 16.56
C GLY A 75 -9.21 5.73 16.31
N VAL A 76 -8.41 5.34 15.30
CA VAL A 76 -8.08 3.93 15.05
C VAL A 76 -6.70 3.57 15.63
N PRO A 77 -6.57 2.50 16.44
CA PRO A 77 -5.29 2.05 16.96
C PRO A 77 -4.30 1.68 15.84
N VAL A 78 -3.03 2.07 15.97
CA VAL A 78 -1.98 1.80 14.97
C VAL A 78 -1.85 0.31 14.66
N GLN A 79 -2.01 -0.57 15.64
CA GLN A 79 -1.97 -2.02 15.39
C GLN A 79 -3.13 -2.49 14.50
N GLU A 80 -4.31 -1.87 14.63
CA GLU A 80 -5.48 -2.19 13.81
C GLU A 80 -5.29 -1.69 12.38
N VAL A 81 -4.76 -0.47 12.19
CA VAL A 81 -4.37 0.05 10.86
C VAL A 81 -3.42 -0.94 10.18
N ALA A 82 -2.35 -1.33 10.87
CA ALA A 82 -1.36 -2.25 10.33
C ALA A 82 -1.94 -3.65 10.06
N GLY A 83 -2.90 -4.10 10.87
CA GLY A 83 -3.64 -5.34 10.65
C GLY A 83 -4.47 -5.29 9.37
N GLN A 84 -5.31 -4.26 9.22
CA GLN A 84 -6.15 -4.07 8.02
C GLN A 84 -5.30 -4.01 6.75
N VAL A 85 -4.21 -3.22 6.77
CA VAL A 85 -3.29 -3.10 5.63
C VAL A 85 -2.70 -4.47 5.28
N ARG A 86 -2.15 -5.21 6.26
CA ARG A 86 -1.56 -6.55 6.00
C ARG A 86 -2.58 -7.53 5.42
N THR A 87 -3.81 -7.52 5.92
CA THR A 87 -4.89 -8.35 5.38
C THR A 87 -5.24 -7.97 3.95
N ALA A 88 -5.33 -6.68 3.64
CA ALA A 88 -5.69 -6.19 2.31
C ALA A 88 -4.62 -6.49 1.25
N VAL A 89 -3.33 -6.44 1.63
CA VAL A 89 -2.22 -6.66 0.68
C VAL A 89 -1.84 -8.12 0.48
N ALA A 90 -2.19 -9.01 1.41
CA ALA A 90 -1.83 -10.43 1.35
C ALA A 90 -2.23 -11.15 0.04
N PRO A 91 -3.40 -10.87 -0.59
CA PRO A 91 -3.75 -11.43 -1.88
C PRO A 91 -2.88 -10.93 -3.05
N VAL A 92 -2.31 -9.73 -2.93
CA VAL A 92 -1.53 -9.07 -3.99
C VAL A 92 -0.04 -9.38 -3.89
N ALA A 93 0.47 -9.52 -2.66
CA ALA A 93 1.87 -9.83 -2.36
C ALA A 93 1.98 -11.07 -1.45
N PRO A 94 1.59 -12.27 -1.93
CA PRO A 94 1.54 -13.46 -1.09
C PRO A 94 2.92 -13.86 -0.58
N GLY A 95 3.01 -14.14 0.73
CA GLY A 95 4.26 -14.54 1.39
C GLY A 95 5.29 -13.42 1.60
N SER A 96 5.05 -12.23 1.04
CA SER A 96 5.93 -11.07 1.18
C SER A 96 5.88 -10.53 2.62
N PRO A 97 7.02 -10.26 3.27
CA PRO A 97 7.02 -9.55 4.54
C PRO A 97 6.57 -8.09 4.33
N VAL A 98 5.57 -7.66 5.11
CA VAL A 98 4.96 -6.34 4.99
C VAL A 98 5.23 -5.49 6.23
N ASP A 99 5.99 -4.41 6.04
CA ASP A 99 6.21 -3.37 7.02
C ASP A 99 5.21 -2.23 6.79
N VAL A 100 4.50 -1.83 7.84
CA VAL A 100 3.51 -0.75 7.76
C VAL A 100 3.97 0.38 8.66
N ALA A 101 4.14 1.56 8.08
CA ALA A 101 4.46 2.80 8.77
C ALA A 101 3.23 3.72 8.72
N VAL A 102 2.73 4.09 9.90
CA VAL A 102 1.75 5.17 10.04
C VAL A 102 2.55 6.44 10.27
N GLU A 103 2.62 7.28 9.26
CA GLU A 103 3.46 8.49 9.26
C GLU A 103 2.73 9.72 9.79
N ASP A 104 1.39 9.69 9.76
CA ASP A 104 0.54 10.79 10.21
C ASP A 104 -0.88 10.28 10.53
N VAL A 105 -1.70 11.14 11.15
CA VAL A 105 -3.11 10.88 11.46
C VAL A 105 -3.96 12.06 10.99
N GLU A 106 -4.98 11.77 10.18
CA GLU A 106 -5.96 12.76 9.71
C GLU A 106 -7.26 12.63 10.49
N ASP A 107 -7.71 13.73 11.09
CA ASP A 107 -9.04 13.84 11.67
C ASP A 107 -10.07 14.21 10.58
N VAL A 108 -11.30 13.71 10.70
CA VAL A 108 -12.38 14.03 9.75
C VAL A 108 -12.79 15.50 9.88
N GLU A 109 -12.56 16.12 11.05
CA GLU A 109 -12.83 17.55 11.28
C GLU A 109 -11.81 18.49 10.58
N ASP A 110 -10.59 18.02 10.30
CA ASP A 110 -9.54 18.81 9.61
C ASP A 110 -9.74 18.91 8.09
N VAL A 111 -10.65 18.11 7.51
CA VAL A 111 -10.94 18.10 6.06
C VAL A 111 -11.92 19.24 5.67
N GLN A 112 -12.50 19.94 6.64
CA GLN A 112 -13.51 21.00 6.42
C GLN A 112 -12.97 22.44 6.55
N ALA A 113 -11.66 22.65 6.71
CA ALA A 113 -11.04 23.97 6.85
C ALA A 113 -10.51 24.56 5.53
#